data_AF-A0AAV8YE68-F1
#
_entry.id   AF-A0AAV8YE68-F1
#
_cell.length_a   1.000
_cell.length_b   1.000
_cell.length_c   1.000
_cell.angle_alpha   90.00
_cell.angle_beta   90.00
_cell.angle_gamma   90.00
#
_symmetry.space_group_name_H-M   'P 1'
#
loop_
_entity.id
_entity.type
_entity.pdbx_description
1 polymer ?
#
loop_
_entity_poly.entity_id
_entity_poly.type
_entity_poly.pdbx_seq_one_letter_code
_entity_poly.pdbx_strand_id
1 'polypeptide(L)'
;MKITREKMKELKIKLEGKYIEQVNSYKYLGVTFEEDGAMEMKYLRKVNGVNRLQRHRNEDIRRELEIQPITEYIEKRQLDWWGHLMRLPNNIPTRKIWEARSYGKRKRGRPEETSAFLNNPI
;
A
#
# COMPACT_ATOMS: atom_id res chain seq x y z
N MET A 1 -16.47 -0.66 24.39
CA MET A 1 -16.08 -0.08 23.09
C MET A 1 -14.69 0.53 23.24
N LYS A 2 -13.63 -0.21 22.88
CA LYS A 2 -12.24 0.26 23.01
C LYS A 2 -11.81 0.86 21.68
N ILE A 3 -11.77 2.19 21.59
CA ILE A 3 -11.06 2.88 20.50
C ILE A 3 -9.59 2.93 20.92
N THR A 4 -8.91 1.80 20.88
CA THR A 4 -7.45 1.78 20.92
C THR A 4 -7.01 1.77 19.46
N ARG A 5 -6.47 2.90 18.98
CA ARG A 5 -5.66 2.93 17.76
C ARG A 5 -4.45 2.05 18.05
N GLU A 6 -4.53 0.76 17.72
CA GLU A 6 -3.36 -0.10 17.75
C GLU A 6 -2.29 0.58 16.88
N LYS A 7 -1.12 0.85 17.45
CA LYS A 7 0.01 1.37 16.69
C LYS A 7 0.25 0.42 15.52
N MET A 8 0.37 0.98 14.30
CA MET A 8 0.71 0.18 13.13
C MET A 8 1.92 -0.71 13.46
N LYS A 9 1.81 -2.00 13.13
CA LYS A 9 2.91 -2.94 13.29
C LYS A 9 4.08 -2.45 12.45
N GLU A 10 5.25 -2.24 13.07
CA GLU A 10 6.43 -1.77 12.35
C GLU A 10 6.77 -2.73 11.19
N LEU A 11 6.60 -2.25 9.97
CA LEU A 11 6.93 -3.01 8.77
C LEU A 11 8.34 -2.65 8.32
N LYS A 12 9.27 -3.60 8.45
CA LYS A 12 10.68 -3.43 8.05
C LYS A 12 10.86 -3.69 6.55
N ILE A 13 10.22 -2.88 5.72
CA ILE A 13 10.33 -2.97 4.26
C ILE A 13 11.68 -2.40 3.83
N LYS A 14 12.40 -3.13 2.98
CA LYS A 14 13.68 -2.68 2.40
C LYS A 14 13.51 -2.41 0.92
N LEU A 15 13.98 -1.24 0.47
CA LEU A 15 14.12 -0.89 -0.94
C LEU A 15 15.59 -0.51 -1.18
N GLU A 16 16.23 -1.14 -2.15
CA GLU A 16 17.65 -0.87 -2.49
C GLU A 16 18.62 -0.95 -1.30
N GLY A 17 18.32 -1.78 -0.30
CA GLY A 17 19.13 -1.95 0.90
C GLY A 17 18.89 -0.92 2.01
N LYS A 18 18.01 0.07 1.80
CA LYS A 18 17.55 1.03 2.82
C LYS A 18 16.19 0.62 3.36
N TYR A 19 15.96 0.79 4.66
CA TYR A 19 14.63 0.62 5.22
C TYR A 19 13.75 1.79 4.79
N ILE A 20 12.54 1.50 4.33
CA ILE A 20 11.52 2.52 4.12
C ILE A 20 10.96 2.89 5.49
N GLU A 21 10.95 4.19 5.79
CA GLU A 21 10.34 4.72 6.99
C GLU A 21 8.81 4.64 6.88
N GLN A 22 8.19 4.13 7.93
CA GLN A 22 6.74 4.14 8.05
C GLN A 22 6.31 5.48 8.62
N VAL A 23 5.54 6.24 7.84
CA VAL A 23 5.09 7.59 8.18
C VAL A 23 3.56 7.67 8.18
N ASN A 24 3.00 8.42 9.12
CA ASN A 24 1.54 8.62 9.22
C ASN A 24 1.02 9.66 8.22
N SER A 25 1.92 10.46 7.65
CA SER A 25 1.60 11.38 6.57
C SER A 25 2.72 11.42 5.53
N TYR A 26 2.33 11.51 4.27
CA TYR A 26 3.25 11.58 3.15
C TYR A 26 2.75 12.59 2.13
N LYS A 27 3.65 13.45 1.63
CA LYS A 27 3.33 14.42 0.59
C LYS A 27 3.73 13.86 -0.76
N TYR A 28 2.77 13.81 -1.69
CA TYR A 28 2.98 13.38 -3.06
C TYR A 28 2.34 14.37 -4.02
N LEU A 29 3.14 14.90 -4.96
CA LEU A 29 2.69 15.84 -5.99
C LEU A 29 1.88 17.03 -5.42
N GLY A 30 2.26 17.52 -4.24
CA GLY A 30 1.59 18.64 -3.56
C GLY A 30 0.34 18.27 -2.74
N VAL A 31 -0.06 17.00 -2.72
CA VAL A 31 -1.16 16.48 -1.90
C VAL A 31 -0.57 15.75 -0.69
N THR A 32 -1.06 16.08 0.51
CA THR A 32 -0.71 15.33 1.73
C THR A 32 -1.69 14.19 1.91
N PHE A 33 -1.18 12.97 1.92
CA PHE A 33 -1.90 11.77 2.32
C PHE A 33 -1.69 11.59 3.82
N GLU A 34 -2.79 11.45 4.54
CA GLU A 34 -2.81 11.31 6.00
C GLU A 34 -3.54 10.00 6.31
N GLU A 35 -3.03 9.23 7.27
CA GLU A 35 -3.60 7.94 7.67
C GLU A 35 -5.08 8.05 8.09
N ASP A 36 -5.47 9.20 8.65
CA ASP A 36 -6.83 9.47 9.12
C ASP A 36 -7.82 9.84 8.00
N GLY A 37 -7.37 9.88 6.73
CA GLY A 37 -8.21 10.17 5.58
C GLY A 37 -8.68 11.63 5.49
N ALA A 38 -8.01 12.58 6.16
CA ALA A 38 -8.43 13.99 6.12
C ALA A 38 -8.48 14.57 4.70
N MET A 39 -7.55 14.15 3.83
CA MET A 39 -7.53 14.54 2.41
C MET A 39 -8.78 14.09 1.66
N GLU A 40 -9.21 12.84 1.87
CA GLU A 40 -10.45 12.30 1.31
C GLU A 40 -11.64 13.18 1.76
N MET A 41 -11.76 13.43 3.07
CA MET A 41 -12.88 14.21 3.60
C MET A 41 -12.89 15.67 3.13
N LYS A 42 -11.72 16.27 2.91
CA LYS A 42 -11.62 17.62 2.33
C LYS A 42 -12.18 17.64 0.90
N TYR A 43 -11.89 16.61 0.11
CA TYR A 43 -12.41 16.48 -1.24
C TYR A 43 -13.93 16.21 -1.24
N LEU A 44 -14.39 15.21 -0.47
CA LEU A 44 -15.81 14.83 -0.41
C LEU A 44 -16.70 15.99 0.06
N ARG A 45 -16.27 16.74 1.08
CA ARG A 45 -17.00 17.93 1.55
C ARG A 45 -17.11 19.01 0.47
N LYS A 46 -16.05 19.21 -0.32
CA LYS A 46 -16.04 20.18 -1.42
C LYS A 46 -16.99 19.76 -2.53
N VAL A 47 -17.01 18.47 -2.89
CA VAL A 47 -17.93 17.92 -3.90
C VAL A 47 -19.38 18.01 -3.43
N ASN A 48 -19.64 17.67 -2.17
CA ASN A 48 -20.99 17.73 -1.59
C ASN A 48 -21.48 19.16 -1.27
N GLY A 49 -20.63 20.18 -1.46
CA GLY A 49 -20.96 21.57 -1.11
C GLY A 49 -21.13 21.83 0.39
N VAL A 50 -20.64 20.92 1.25
CA VAL A 50 -20.84 20.99 2.70
C VAL A 50 -19.64 21.69 3.36
N ASN A 51 -19.92 22.73 4.12
CA ASN A 51 -18.92 23.43 4.92
C ASN A 51 -18.73 22.80 6.32
N ARG A 52 -17.67 23.21 7.04
CA ARG A 52 -17.39 22.71 8.40
C ARG A 52 -18.41 23.18 9.45
N LEU A 53 -19.09 24.31 9.22
CA LEU A 53 -20.07 24.89 10.15
C LEU A 53 -21.35 24.08 10.21
N GLN A 54 -21.72 23.38 9.14
CA GLN A 54 -22.89 22.52 9.08
C GLN A 54 -22.72 21.21 9.88
N ARG A 55 -21.50 20.90 10.39
CA ARG A 55 -21.23 19.78 11.31
C ARG A 55 -21.74 18.40 10.87
N HIS A 56 -21.89 18.16 9.56
CA HIS A 56 -22.22 16.83 9.04
C HIS A 56 -21.14 15.81 9.44
N ARG A 57 -21.56 14.62 9.86
CA ARG A 57 -20.64 13.53 10.14
C ARG A 57 -19.98 13.05 8.85
N ASN A 58 -18.74 12.58 8.96
CA ASN A 58 -18.01 12.05 7.82
C ASN A 58 -18.73 10.84 7.19
N GLU A 59 -19.34 10.00 8.03
CA GLU A 59 -20.15 8.84 7.62
C GLU A 59 -21.36 9.24 6.77
N ASP A 60 -22.06 10.31 7.15
CA ASP A 60 -23.24 10.77 6.42
C ASP A 60 -22.87 11.26 5.02
N ILE A 61 -21.78 12.02 4.89
CA ILE A 61 -21.28 12.51 3.59
C ILE A 61 -20.86 11.34 2.70
N ARG A 62 -20.17 10.34 3.26
CA ARG A 62 -19.79 9.14 2.51
C ARG A 62 -20.99 8.35 2.03
N ARG A 63 -22.01 8.19 2.90
CA ARG A 63 -23.27 7.51 2.55
C ARG A 63 -24.04 8.26 1.47
N GLU A 64 -24.13 9.58 1.57
CA GLU A 64 -24.81 10.42 0.57
C GLU A 64 -24.15 10.35 -0.81
N LEU A 65 -22.82 10.29 -0.84
CA LEU A 65 -22.06 10.14 -2.09
C LEU A 65 -21.87 8.69 -2.53
N GLU A 66 -22.36 7.70 -1.76
CA GLU A 66 -22.16 6.26 -1.99
C GLU A 66 -20.68 5.85 -2.13
N ILE A 67 -19.79 6.52 -1.39
CA ILE A 67 -18.34 6.32 -1.44
C ILE A 67 -17.87 5.54 -0.21
N GLN A 68 -17.12 4.46 -0.44
CA GLN A 68 -16.39 3.74 0.60
C GLN A 68 -15.13 4.53 1.02
N PRO A 69 -14.70 4.44 2.29
CA PRO A 69 -13.44 5.05 2.73
C PRO A 69 -12.25 4.65 1.85
N ILE A 70 -11.34 5.58 1.59
CA ILE A 70 -10.17 5.31 0.73
C ILE A 70 -9.27 4.21 1.31
N THR A 71 -9.22 4.11 2.64
CA THR A 71 -8.47 3.07 3.36
C THR A 71 -9.02 1.68 3.04
N GLU A 72 -10.34 1.50 3.10
CA GLU A 72 -11.00 0.23 2.74
C GLU A 72 -10.77 -0.13 1.27
N TYR A 73 -10.81 0.85 0.38
CA TYR A 73 -10.50 0.64 -1.03
C TYR A 73 -9.05 0.16 -1.24
N ILE A 74 -8.08 0.79 -0.56
CA ILE A 74 -6.67 0.40 -0.62
C ILE A 74 -6.46 -1.01 -0.06
N GLU A 75 -7.05 -1.32 1.10
CA GLU A 75 -6.98 -2.64 1.73
C GLU A 75 -7.57 -3.73 0.81
N LYS A 76 -8.73 -3.46 0.22
CA LYS A 76 -9.34 -4.36 -0.76
C LYS A 76 -8.42 -4.60 -1.96
N ARG A 77 -7.80 -3.55 -2.52
CA ARG A 77 -6.84 -3.69 -3.63
C ARG A 77 -5.61 -4.50 -3.24
N GLN A 78 -5.11 -4.33 -2.02
CA GLN A 78 -4.00 -5.12 -1.50
C GLN A 78 -4.38 -6.61 -1.39
N LEU A 79 -5.59 -6.90 -0.90
CA LEU A 79 -6.11 -8.27 -0.81
C LEU A 79 -6.36 -8.89 -2.19
N ASP A 80 -6.93 -8.14 -3.13
CA ASP A 80 -7.14 -8.59 -4.51
C ASP A 80 -5.81 -8.94 -5.19
N TRP A 81 -4.79 -8.09 -5.00
CA TRP A 81 -3.44 -8.34 -5.49
C TRP A 81 -2.81 -9.58 -4.84
N TRP A 82 -2.93 -9.71 -3.53
CA TRP A 82 -2.45 -10.88 -2.81
C TRP A 82 -3.18 -12.16 -3.27
N GLY A 83 -4.49 -12.11 -3.45
CA GLY A 83 -5.28 -13.21 -3.97
C GLY A 83 -4.88 -13.59 -5.39
N HIS A 84 -4.62 -12.61 -6.25
CA HIS A 84 -4.05 -12.84 -7.58
C HIS A 84 -2.70 -13.56 -7.49
N LEU A 85 -1.81 -13.08 -6.62
CA LEU A 85 -0.51 -13.69 -6.37
C LEU A 85 -0.61 -15.13 -5.84
N MET A 86 -1.62 -15.44 -5.02
CA MET A 86 -1.88 -16.80 -4.52
C MET A 86 -2.42 -17.75 -5.59
N ARG A 87 -3.07 -17.23 -6.64
CA ARG A 87 -3.55 -18.02 -7.79
C ARG A 87 -2.49 -18.20 -8.88
N LEU A 88 -1.43 -17.40 -8.88
CA LEU A 88 -0.34 -17.55 -9.84
C LEU A 88 0.43 -18.87 -9.61
N PRO A 89 0.82 -19.58 -10.68
CA PRO A 89 1.64 -20.77 -10.53
C PRO A 89 3.03 -20.40 -10.02
N ASN A 90 3.63 -21.32 -9.25
CA ASN A 90 4.93 -21.13 -8.60
C ASN A 90 6.09 -20.86 -9.57
N ASN A 91 5.89 -21.06 -10.87
CA ASN A 91 6.92 -20.77 -11.87
C ASN A 91 7.04 -19.27 -12.19
N ILE A 92 6.02 -18.46 -11.89
CA ILE A 92 5.99 -17.04 -12.23
C ILE A 92 6.99 -16.24 -11.35
N PRO A 93 7.81 -15.35 -11.92
CA PRO A 93 8.82 -14.59 -11.17
C PRO A 93 8.26 -13.80 -9.98
N THR A 94 7.10 -13.16 -10.12
CA THR A 94 6.46 -12.40 -9.03
C THR A 94 6.10 -13.29 -7.84
N ARG A 95 5.57 -14.51 -8.10
CA ARG A 95 5.29 -15.52 -7.08
C ARG A 95 6.56 -16.00 -6.39
N LYS A 96 7.58 -16.34 -7.19
CA LYS A 96 8.88 -16.78 -6.69
C LYS A 96 9.56 -15.73 -5.81
N ILE A 97 9.56 -14.46 -6.22
CA ILE A 97 10.16 -13.37 -5.45
C ILE A 97 9.45 -13.18 -4.11
N TRP A 98 8.12 -13.28 -4.09
CA TRP A 98 7.34 -13.17 -2.87
C TRP A 98 7.61 -14.31 -1.88
N GLU A 99 7.69 -15.55 -2.38
CA GLU A 99 7.97 -16.74 -1.56
C GLU A 99 9.43 -16.85 -1.16
N ALA A 100 10.34 -16.34 -1.99
CA ALA A 100 11.77 -16.30 -1.72
C ALA A 100 12.03 -15.38 -0.52
N ARG A 101 12.00 -15.97 0.69
CA ARG A 101 12.64 -15.39 1.87
C ARG A 101 14.04 -14.97 1.45
N SER A 102 14.36 -13.68 1.61
CA SER A 102 15.66 -13.13 1.23
C SER A 102 16.75 -13.64 2.18
N TYR A 103 17.17 -14.89 2.03
CA TYR A 103 18.33 -15.44 2.71
C TYR A 103 19.59 -14.94 2.01
N GLY A 104 20.19 -13.89 2.57
CA GLY A 104 21.50 -13.39 2.17
C GLY A 104 21.52 -11.94 1.69
N LYS A 105 22.67 -11.29 1.88
CA LYS A 105 22.95 -9.95 1.36
C LYS A 105 23.57 -10.09 -0.04
N ARG A 106 23.06 -9.37 -1.04
CA ARG A 106 23.72 -9.25 -2.35
C ARG A 106 25.09 -8.59 -2.14
N LYS A 107 26.16 -9.17 -2.69
CA LYS A 107 27.49 -8.53 -2.64
C LYS A 107 27.42 -7.18 -3.34
N ARG A 108 28.09 -6.16 -2.77
CA ARG A 108 28.17 -4.83 -3.35
C ARG A 108 29.11 -4.90 -4.56
N GLY A 109 28.61 -4.57 -5.75
CA GLY A 109 29.40 -4.60 -6.98
C GLY A 109 28.56 -4.97 -8.21
N ARG A 110 29.15 -4.78 -9.40
CA ARG A 110 28.58 -5.25 -10.66
C ARG A 110 28.47 -6.78 -10.62
N PRO A 111 27.38 -7.39 -11.12
CA PRO A 111 27.32 -8.84 -11.31
C PRO A 111 28.50 -9.29 -12.17
N GLU A 112 29.27 -10.27 -11.70
CA GLU A 112 30.47 -10.74 -12.40
C GLU A 112 30.15 -11.35 -13.77
N GLU A 113 28.91 -11.83 -13.99
CA GLU A 113 28.52 -12.48 -15.23
C GLU A 113 27.24 -11.89 -15.87
N THR A 114 27.32 -11.64 -17.17
CA THR A 114 26.21 -11.21 -18.03
C THR A 114 25.85 -12.35 -18.99
N SER A 115 25.34 -13.49 -18.50
CA SER A 115 24.58 -14.46 -19.32
C SER A 115 24.45 -15.81 -18.59
N ALA A 116 23.27 -16.14 -18.09
CA ALA A 116 22.93 -17.53 -17.74
C ALA A 116 21.46 -17.86 -18.02
N PHE A 117 20.89 -17.30 -19.10
CA PHE A 117 19.55 -17.65 -19.58
C PHE A 117 19.54 -18.81 -20.59
N LEU A 118 20.67 -19.50 -20.83
CA LEU A 118 20.79 -20.49 -21.91
C LEU A 118 20.93 -21.97 -21.50
N ASN A 119 20.94 -22.32 -20.21
CA ASN A 119 21.20 -23.72 -19.82
C ASN A 119 20.13 -24.31 -18.89
N ASN A 120 18.91 -24.49 -19.37
CA ASN A 120 17.96 -25.45 -18.79
C ASN A 120 17.22 -26.17 -19.94
N PRO A 121 17.40 -27.49 -20.14
CA PRO A 121 16.59 -28.24 -21.09
C PRO A 121 15.18 -28.48 -20.53
N ILE A 122 14.21 -28.56 -21.45
CA ILE A 122 12.78 -28.87 -21.21
C ILE A 122 12.63 -30.26 -20.59
#